data_AF-A0A9W4E6L9-F1
#
_entry.id   AF-A0A9W4E6L9-F1
#
_cell.length_a   1.000
_cell.length_b   1.000
_cell.length_c   1.000
_cell.angle_alpha   90.00
_cell.angle_beta   90.00
_cell.angle_gamma   90.00
#
_symmetry.space_group_name_H-M   'P 1'
#
loop_
_entity.id
_entity.type
_entity.pdbx_description
1 polymer ?
#
loop_
_entity_poly.entity_id
_entity_poly.type
_entity_poly.pdbx_seq_one_letter_code
_entity_poly.pdbx_strand_id
1 'polypeptide(L)'
;MSWGEPDGPIDVTPSDLNAAATTFAGGQTRLDGIADALTTALNSAAGMAGDDKYGKQFAKSYDPAVRALFRTLSAAVRAIGQSADGLVRTANNYLKADHHSNPKSGKGAPKLFPWPGVIDDVMYPDPASAIGGGSNHWPPPIDKYWANGHQDRLRSAAAAFRTAATDINSLGTSLHLQVQAITDVNSSGAIIAMSGFWGRIWHTADPGGMAPLSTAHLACTRLASVCDAFAHAIDQAHSEFEHKVTEAGIAIGLTTAIGVLGTVFTLGGSDAGAVALDAGEAAVLFASVDGILDAAMADYAAEGIAELETVLASAAEEVPEVEAVDAETTEVSEALDREMANAESRGGGGSGGNGGKPPTGGGDPPPEDPAGDGDSTDPRDVHGSNRLGRGVDVDKVWQDGDLYIQEDGQLVKILETGNGKYDVVVRDMSNPSGGPTTVIKDATERYIQNKLANGIWE
;
A
#
# COMPACT_ATOMS: atom_id res chain seq x y z
N MET A 1 -21.94 -0.32 26.92
CA MET A 1 -21.55 -1.75 26.97
C MET A 1 -20.05 -1.77 26.82
N SER A 2 -19.33 -2.17 27.88
CA SER A 2 -17.86 -2.29 27.86
C SER A 2 -17.54 -3.60 27.14
N TRP A 3 -16.98 -3.52 25.93
CA TRP A 3 -16.45 -4.69 25.25
C TRP A 3 -15.20 -5.11 26.03
N GLY A 4 -15.21 -6.32 26.59
CA GLY A 4 -14.05 -6.87 27.28
C GLY A 4 -12.87 -6.92 26.31
N GLU A 5 -11.74 -6.37 26.73
CA GLU A 5 -10.49 -6.41 25.98
C GLU A 5 -10.10 -7.88 25.73
N PRO A 6 -9.65 -8.25 24.52
CA PRO A 6 -9.20 -9.61 24.24
C PRO A 6 -7.99 -9.99 25.12
N ASP A 7 -8.18 -10.99 25.97
CA ASP A 7 -7.29 -11.43 27.06
C ASP A 7 -6.28 -12.51 26.61
N GLY A 8 -5.83 -12.45 25.35
CA GLY A 8 -4.91 -13.44 24.79
C GLY A 8 -3.46 -13.28 25.26
N PRO A 9 -2.60 -14.30 25.06
CA PRO A 9 -1.20 -14.24 25.48
C PRO A 9 -0.46 -13.05 24.85
N ILE A 10 0.31 -12.33 25.67
CA ILE A 10 1.27 -11.32 25.25
C ILE A 10 2.64 -12.01 25.19
N ASP A 11 3.04 -12.40 23.99
CA ASP A 11 4.38 -12.87 23.62
C ASP A 11 5.04 -11.85 22.66
N VAL A 12 4.98 -10.57 23.03
CA VAL A 12 5.76 -9.49 22.39
C VAL A 12 6.84 -9.06 23.38
N THR A 13 8.10 -9.14 22.98
CA THR A 13 9.19 -8.58 23.78
C THR A 13 9.45 -7.11 23.42
N PRO A 14 9.96 -6.28 24.34
CA PRO A 14 10.41 -4.94 24.01
C PRO A 14 11.45 -4.91 22.87
N SER A 15 12.27 -5.96 22.73
CA SER A 15 13.21 -6.09 21.62
C SER A 15 12.53 -6.27 20.26
N ASP A 16 11.43 -7.02 20.17
CA ASP A 16 10.71 -7.24 18.91
C ASP A 16 10.09 -5.93 18.42
N LEU A 17 9.48 -5.16 19.33
CA LEU A 17 8.94 -3.83 19.03
C LEU A 17 10.02 -2.85 18.57
N ASN A 18 11.18 -2.85 19.22
CA ASN A 18 12.30 -2.00 18.81
C ASN A 18 12.89 -2.42 17.44
N ALA A 19 12.95 -3.72 17.15
CA ALA A 19 13.39 -4.22 15.84
C ALA A 19 12.39 -3.82 14.73
N ALA A 20 11.09 -3.93 15.01
CA ALA A 20 10.04 -3.47 14.12
C ALA A 20 10.14 -1.95 13.89
N ALA A 21 10.30 -1.16 14.95
CA ALA A 21 10.47 0.29 14.84
C ALA A 21 11.66 0.69 13.96
N THR A 22 12.80 0.00 14.12
CA THR A 22 13.99 0.21 13.29
C THR A 22 13.69 -0.09 11.81
N THR A 23 12.90 -1.14 11.55
CA THR A 23 12.50 -1.51 10.19
C THR A 23 11.54 -0.48 9.58
N PHE A 24 10.60 0.05 10.37
CA PHE A 24 9.71 1.13 9.93
C PHE A 24 10.48 2.42 9.64
N ALA A 25 11.43 2.84 10.48
CA ALA A 25 12.27 3.99 10.21
C ALA A 25 13.13 3.82 8.94
N GLY A 26 13.67 2.61 8.72
CA GLY A 26 14.32 2.26 7.46
C GLY A 26 13.36 2.30 6.26
N GLY A 27 12.12 1.86 6.45
CA GLY A 27 11.05 1.94 5.46
C GLY A 27 10.69 3.38 5.10
N GLN A 28 10.65 4.28 6.08
CA GLN A 28 10.44 5.71 5.87
C GLN A 28 11.54 6.30 4.99
N THR A 29 12.81 6.04 5.33
CA THR A 29 13.98 6.48 4.54
C THR A 29 13.90 5.94 3.10
N ARG A 30 13.45 4.70 2.93
CA ARG A 30 13.31 4.09 1.61
C ARG A 30 12.20 4.74 0.78
N LEU A 31 11.05 5.06 1.40
CA LEU A 31 9.97 5.77 0.72
C LEU A 31 10.37 7.19 0.30
N ASP A 32 11.11 7.88 1.16
CA ASP A 32 11.66 9.19 0.86
C ASP A 32 12.58 9.15 -0.37
N GLY A 33 13.48 8.15 -0.43
CA GLY A 33 14.32 7.91 -1.59
C GLY A 33 13.54 7.57 -2.88
N ILE A 34 12.39 6.89 -2.78
CA ILE A 34 11.52 6.63 -3.94
C ILE A 34 10.93 7.94 -4.47
N ALA A 35 10.44 8.81 -3.58
CA ALA A 35 9.87 10.10 -3.96
C ALA A 35 10.93 11.03 -4.60
N ASP A 36 12.15 11.05 -4.07
CA ASP A 36 13.28 11.81 -4.63
C ASP A 36 13.69 11.32 -6.03
N ALA A 37 13.77 10.00 -6.21
CA ALA A 37 14.08 9.39 -7.49
C ALA A 37 13.00 9.72 -8.54
N LEU A 38 11.73 9.62 -8.15
CA LEU A 38 10.60 9.98 -9.01
C LEU A 38 10.63 11.47 -9.37
N THR A 39 10.86 12.36 -8.40
CA THR A 39 10.98 13.81 -8.62
C THR A 39 12.07 14.12 -9.64
N THR A 40 13.25 13.52 -9.47
CA THR A 40 14.40 13.70 -10.38
C THR A 40 14.06 13.26 -11.81
N ALA A 41 13.41 12.11 -11.95
CA ALA A 41 13.01 11.58 -13.25
C ALA A 41 11.96 12.46 -13.93
N LEU A 42 10.95 12.92 -13.19
CA LEU A 42 9.90 13.79 -13.74
C LEU A 42 10.41 15.18 -14.11
N ASN A 43 11.34 15.74 -13.33
CA ASN A 43 12.01 16.99 -13.70
C ASN A 43 12.82 16.84 -14.99
N SER A 44 13.42 15.67 -15.22
CA SER A 44 14.11 15.36 -16.48
C SER A 44 13.15 15.20 -17.66
N ALA A 45 11.90 14.83 -17.39
CA ALA A 45 10.81 14.73 -18.36
C ALA A 45 9.93 15.99 -18.41
N ALA A 46 10.33 17.11 -17.79
CA ALA A 46 9.54 18.33 -17.79
C ALA A 46 9.19 18.79 -19.22
N GLY A 47 7.97 19.29 -19.41
CA GLY A 47 7.49 19.74 -20.71
C GLY A 47 7.20 18.63 -21.73
N MET A 48 7.12 17.37 -21.29
CA MET A 48 6.92 16.20 -22.16
C MET A 48 5.66 16.25 -23.03
N ALA A 49 4.61 16.96 -22.61
CA ALA A 49 3.34 17.00 -23.34
C ALA A 49 3.34 18.03 -24.48
N GLY A 50 4.32 18.95 -24.52
CA GLY A 50 4.30 20.08 -25.45
C GLY A 50 3.35 21.20 -25.02
N ASP A 51 3.11 22.16 -25.90
CA ASP A 51 2.27 23.35 -25.64
C ASP A 51 1.12 23.53 -26.66
N ASP A 52 0.90 22.54 -27.52
CA ASP A 52 -0.27 22.47 -28.38
C ASP A 52 -1.58 22.22 -27.60
N LYS A 53 -2.71 22.12 -28.32
CA LYS A 53 -4.02 21.92 -27.70
C LYS A 53 -4.11 20.59 -26.93
N TYR A 54 -3.45 19.54 -27.40
CA TYR A 54 -3.48 18.19 -26.82
C TYR A 54 -2.57 18.09 -25.60
N GLY A 55 -1.37 18.67 -25.67
CA GLY A 55 -0.46 18.76 -24.54
C GLY A 55 -1.10 19.49 -23.35
N LYS A 56 -1.80 20.60 -23.61
CA LYS A 56 -2.59 21.31 -22.60
C LYS A 56 -3.75 20.48 -22.05
N GLN A 57 -4.42 19.71 -22.88
CA GLN A 57 -5.54 18.86 -22.46
C GLN A 57 -5.06 17.69 -21.59
N PHE A 58 -3.93 17.06 -21.95
CA PHE A 58 -3.25 16.05 -21.15
C PHE A 58 -2.84 16.60 -19.78
N ALA A 59 -2.13 17.74 -19.78
CA ALA A 59 -1.65 18.37 -18.55
C ALA A 59 -2.77 18.76 -17.58
N LYS A 60 -3.97 19.07 -18.09
CA LYS A 60 -5.14 19.44 -17.27
C LYS A 60 -5.51 18.36 -16.24
N SER A 61 -5.35 17.08 -16.58
CA SER A 61 -5.62 15.96 -15.67
C SER A 61 -4.35 15.38 -15.07
N TYR A 62 -3.24 15.38 -15.82
CA TYR A 62 -1.96 14.86 -15.35
C TYR A 62 -1.34 15.70 -14.23
N ASP A 63 -1.17 17.01 -14.40
CA ASP A 63 -0.44 17.85 -13.43
C ASP A 63 -1.08 17.88 -12.03
N PRO A 64 -2.43 17.95 -11.87
CA PRO A 64 -3.06 17.84 -10.56
C PRO A 64 -2.89 16.45 -9.93
N ALA A 65 -3.01 15.38 -10.72
CA ALA A 65 -2.85 14.01 -10.22
C ALA A 65 -1.43 13.74 -9.70
N VAL A 66 -0.39 14.19 -10.40
CA VAL A 66 1.00 14.03 -9.94
C VAL A 66 1.27 14.88 -8.69
N ARG A 67 0.74 16.11 -8.61
CA ARG A 67 0.83 16.92 -7.37
C ARG A 67 0.17 16.23 -6.18
N ALA A 68 -1.02 15.67 -6.37
CA ALA A 68 -1.71 14.91 -5.34
C ALA A 68 -0.89 13.69 -4.91
N LEU A 69 -0.26 12.98 -5.85
CA LEU A 69 0.61 11.84 -5.56
C LEU A 69 1.76 12.22 -4.62
N PHE A 70 2.46 13.32 -4.87
CA PHE A 70 3.54 13.76 -3.98
C PHE A 70 3.07 14.18 -2.58
N ARG A 71 1.85 14.73 -2.47
CA ARG A 71 1.24 15.00 -1.16
C ARG A 71 0.91 13.72 -0.42
N THR A 72 0.35 12.71 -1.10
CA THR A 72 0.08 11.39 -0.54
C THR A 72 1.37 10.69 -0.11
N LEU A 73 2.44 10.77 -0.91
CA LEU A 73 3.75 10.25 -0.55
C LEU A 73 4.31 10.95 0.70
N SER A 74 4.20 12.27 0.79
CA SER A 74 4.60 13.03 1.99
C SER A 74 3.85 12.54 3.24
N ALA A 75 2.53 12.38 3.13
CA ALA A 75 1.69 11.87 4.23
C ALA A 75 2.07 10.44 4.62
N ALA A 76 2.31 9.55 3.65
CA ALA A 76 2.76 8.19 3.90
C ALA A 76 4.14 8.13 4.58
N VAL A 77 5.10 8.96 4.17
CA VAL A 77 6.43 9.04 4.82
C VAL A 77 6.26 9.44 6.29
N ARG A 78 5.44 10.45 6.60
CA ARG A 78 5.15 10.84 7.99
C ARG A 78 4.51 9.70 8.78
N ALA A 79 3.52 9.03 8.20
CA ALA A 79 2.81 7.92 8.85
C ALA A 79 3.75 6.77 9.24
N ILE A 80 4.65 6.38 8.35
CA ILE A 80 5.63 5.32 8.61
C ILE A 80 6.61 5.74 9.71
N GLY A 81 7.07 6.99 9.72
CA GLY A 81 7.92 7.53 10.79
C GLY A 81 7.22 7.52 12.15
N GLN A 82 5.99 8.03 12.19
CA GLN A 82 5.15 8.01 13.40
C GLN A 82 4.89 6.58 13.92
N SER A 83 4.80 5.60 13.02
CA SER A 83 4.72 4.19 13.40
C SER A 83 5.98 3.72 14.13
N ALA A 84 7.15 4.09 13.62
CA ALA A 84 8.42 3.75 14.25
C ALA A 84 8.53 4.34 15.66
N ASP A 85 8.14 5.60 15.83
CA ASP A 85 8.10 6.25 17.15
C ASP A 85 7.09 5.58 18.10
N GLY A 86 5.87 5.30 17.62
CA GLY A 86 4.86 4.60 18.40
C GLY A 86 5.34 3.23 18.91
N LEU A 87 6.05 2.48 18.06
CA LEU A 87 6.64 1.18 18.39
C LEU A 87 7.74 1.28 19.45
N VAL A 88 8.71 2.20 19.28
CA VAL A 88 9.77 2.41 20.30
C VAL A 88 9.18 2.91 21.63
N ARG A 89 8.17 3.79 21.57
CA ARG A 89 7.49 4.26 22.79
C ARG A 89 6.84 3.09 23.52
N THR A 90 6.15 2.21 22.79
CA THR A 90 5.50 1.02 23.35
C THR A 90 6.54 0.08 23.99
N ALA A 91 7.66 -0.17 23.30
CA ALA A 91 8.77 -0.96 23.84
C ALA A 91 9.31 -0.37 25.16
N ASN A 92 9.53 0.94 25.18
CA ASN A 92 10.02 1.65 26.36
C ASN A 92 9.00 1.69 27.50
N ASN A 93 7.70 1.72 27.21
CA ASN A 93 6.64 1.59 28.20
C ASN A 93 6.64 0.21 28.85
N TYR A 94 6.86 -0.87 28.08
CA TYR A 94 7.03 -2.21 28.65
C TYR A 94 8.27 -2.31 29.54
N LEU A 95 9.42 -1.75 29.12
CA LEU A 95 10.62 -1.73 29.96
C LEU A 95 10.42 -1.00 31.30
N LYS A 96 9.67 0.12 31.28
CA LYS A 96 9.28 0.83 32.50
C LYS A 96 8.37 -0.03 33.38
N ALA A 97 7.31 -0.60 32.80
CA ALA A 97 6.37 -1.45 33.53
C ALA A 97 7.07 -2.65 34.19
N ASP A 98 7.88 -3.40 33.43
CA ASP A 98 8.64 -4.55 33.95
C ASP A 98 9.59 -4.15 35.08
N HIS A 99 10.26 -3.00 34.94
CA HIS A 99 11.14 -2.50 35.97
C HIS A 99 10.38 -2.17 37.28
N HIS A 100 9.20 -1.57 37.18
CA HIS A 100 8.37 -1.24 38.35
C HIS A 100 7.69 -2.47 38.98
N SER A 101 7.34 -3.47 38.18
CA SER A 101 6.69 -4.70 38.68
C SER A 101 7.67 -5.72 39.25
N ASN A 102 8.97 -5.60 38.98
CA ASN A 102 9.98 -6.52 39.48
C ASN A 102 10.51 -6.11 40.88
N PRO A 103 10.21 -6.85 41.97
CA PRO A 103 10.67 -6.50 43.32
C PRO A 103 12.19 -6.60 43.52
N LYS A 104 12.91 -7.16 42.55
CA LYS A 104 14.39 -7.22 42.53
C LYS A 104 15.02 -6.17 41.62
N SER A 105 14.23 -5.29 41.01
CA SER A 105 14.77 -4.22 40.19
C SER A 105 15.62 -3.27 41.06
N GLY A 106 16.68 -2.72 40.48
CA GLY A 106 17.53 -1.76 41.16
C GLY A 106 16.80 -0.43 41.38
N LYS A 107 17.37 0.46 42.20
CA LYS A 107 16.80 1.80 42.46
C LYS A 107 16.90 2.79 41.27
N GLY A 108 17.45 2.38 40.13
CA GLY A 108 17.69 3.25 38.97
C GLY A 108 16.56 3.14 37.93
N ALA A 109 16.50 4.05 36.97
CA ALA A 109 15.60 3.91 35.83
C ALA A 109 16.06 2.75 34.91
N PRO A 110 15.14 2.04 34.22
CA PRO A 110 15.53 1.03 33.25
C PRO A 110 16.27 1.67 32.07
N LYS A 111 17.17 0.91 31.45
CA LYS A 111 17.80 1.31 30.19
C LYS A 111 16.76 1.23 29.07
N LEU A 112 16.44 2.38 28.48
CA LEU A 112 15.49 2.49 27.37
C LEU A 112 16.18 2.30 26.01
N PHE A 113 15.40 1.94 25.01
CA PHE A 113 15.82 1.97 23.62
C PHE A 113 15.94 3.41 23.13
N PRO A 114 16.94 3.71 22.27
CA PRO A 114 17.05 5.02 21.63
C PRO A 114 15.89 5.23 20.65
N TRP A 115 15.49 6.49 20.47
CA TRP A 115 14.53 6.85 19.43
C TRP A 115 15.12 6.61 18.04
N PRO A 116 14.33 6.10 17.09
CA PRO A 116 14.77 5.94 15.72
C PRO A 116 14.95 7.33 15.07
N GLY A 117 15.84 7.42 14.09
CA GLY A 117 15.93 8.63 13.25
C GLY A 117 14.77 8.63 12.27
N VAL A 118 13.76 9.45 12.52
CA VAL A 118 12.58 9.62 11.66
C VAL A 118 12.54 11.01 11.02
N ILE A 119 11.81 11.12 9.92
CA ILE A 119 11.59 12.37 9.18
C ILE A 119 10.22 12.92 9.57
N ASP A 120 10.21 13.99 10.37
CA ASP A 120 8.96 14.55 10.92
C ASP A 120 8.32 15.61 9.99
N ASP A 121 9.14 16.33 9.23
CA ASP A 121 8.70 17.40 8.33
C ASP A 121 9.20 17.12 6.90
N VAL A 122 8.44 16.30 6.19
CA VAL A 122 8.63 16.03 4.77
C VAL A 122 7.53 16.70 3.96
N MET A 123 7.91 17.50 2.98
CA MET A 123 7.01 18.05 1.99
C MET A 123 7.77 18.12 0.67
N TYR A 124 7.28 17.40 -0.34
CA TYR A 124 7.87 17.48 -1.67
C TYR A 124 7.38 18.73 -2.40
N PRO A 125 8.25 19.40 -3.18
CA PRO A 125 7.82 20.50 -4.03
C PRO A 125 6.86 19.99 -5.11
N ASP A 126 6.00 20.88 -5.61
CA ASP A 126 5.17 20.56 -6.77
C ASP A 126 6.09 20.16 -7.96
N PRO A 127 5.84 19.01 -8.61
CA PRO A 127 6.60 18.57 -9.78
C PRO A 127 6.46 19.56 -10.95
N ALA A 128 7.46 19.56 -11.83
CA ALA A 128 7.41 20.33 -13.07
C ALA A 128 6.19 19.94 -13.93
N SER A 129 5.57 20.94 -14.56
CA SER A 129 4.42 20.73 -15.45
C SER A 129 4.78 19.87 -16.65
N ALA A 130 3.82 19.06 -17.10
CA ALA A 130 3.92 18.38 -18.38
C ALA A 130 3.92 19.36 -19.57
N ILE A 131 3.41 20.59 -19.41
CA ILE A 131 3.43 21.62 -20.45
C ILE A 131 4.85 22.19 -20.57
N GLY A 132 5.34 22.26 -21.80
CA GLY A 132 6.61 22.90 -22.10
C GLY A 132 6.78 23.12 -23.59
N GLY A 133 7.92 23.70 -23.98
CA GLY A 133 8.21 23.93 -25.39
C GLY A 133 8.18 22.61 -26.16
N GLY A 134 7.30 22.52 -27.15
CA GLY A 134 7.22 21.36 -28.02
C GLY A 134 8.38 21.28 -29.02
N SER A 135 8.46 20.17 -29.76
CA SER A 135 9.34 20.05 -30.92
C SER A 135 8.51 20.10 -32.20
N ASN A 136 8.94 20.95 -33.15
CA ASN A 136 8.30 21.03 -34.46
C ASN A 136 9.35 21.43 -35.50
N HIS A 137 9.50 20.59 -36.52
CA HIS A 137 10.42 20.84 -37.63
C HIS A 137 9.67 21.22 -38.92
N TRP A 138 8.34 21.24 -38.89
CA TRP A 138 7.50 21.57 -40.03
C TRP A 138 7.38 23.08 -40.23
N PRO A 139 7.39 23.57 -41.47
CA PRO A 139 7.23 24.99 -41.74
C PRO A 139 5.76 25.45 -41.59
N PRO A 140 5.53 26.73 -41.27
CA PRO A 140 4.20 27.33 -41.40
C PRO A 140 3.67 27.24 -42.84
N PRO A 141 2.35 27.05 -43.05
CA PRO A 141 1.28 26.96 -42.03
C PRO A 141 0.95 25.52 -41.59
N ILE A 142 1.78 24.54 -41.95
CA ILE A 142 1.50 23.10 -41.71
C ILE A 142 1.90 22.71 -40.28
N ASP A 143 2.87 23.43 -39.72
CA ASP A 143 3.34 23.33 -38.34
C ASP A 143 2.23 23.23 -37.28
N LYS A 144 1.11 23.94 -37.45
CA LYS A 144 -0.02 23.95 -36.50
C LYS A 144 -0.78 22.61 -36.38
N TYR A 145 -0.60 21.69 -37.31
CA TYR A 145 -1.24 20.37 -37.30
C TYR A 145 -0.32 19.26 -36.75
N TRP A 146 0.94 19.60 -36.46
CA TRP A 146 1.91 18.68 -35.87
C TRP A 146 1.74 18.63 -34.36
N ALA A 147 1.52 17.44 -33.80
CA ALA A 147 1.52 17.23 -32.35
C ALA A 147 2.93 17.44 -31.80
N ASN A 148 3.13 18.36 -30.88
CA ASN A 148 4.48 18.84 -30.53
C ASN A 148 5.04 18.29 -29.21
N GLY A 149 4.37 17.32 -28.58
CA GLY A 149 4.88 16.61 -27.41
C GLY A 149 6.14 15.79 -27.70
N HIS A 150 6.84 15.38 -26.63
CA HIS A 150 8.10 14.63 -26.67
C HIS A 150 7.86 13.17 -26.22
N GLN A 151 7.74 12.25 -27.18
CA GLN A 151 7.36 10.85 -26.92
C GLN A 151 8.41 10.10 -26.09
N ASP A 152 9.68 10.42 -26.25
CA ASP A 152 10.80 9.87 -25.48
C ASP A 152 10.73 10.28 -24.01
N ARG A 153 10.37 11.55 -23.73
CA ARG A 153 10.18 12.05 -22.36
C ARG A 153 8.95 11.45 -21.70
N LEU A 154 7.84 11.33 -22.45
CA LEU A 154 6.63 10.65 -21.98
C LEU A 154 6.92 9.19 -21.57
N ARG A 155 7.65 8.43 -22.39
CA ARG A 155 8.08 7.06 -22.07
C ARG A 155 9.03 7.00 -20.88
N SER A 156 9.92 7.99 -20.76
CA SER A 156 10.83 8.10 -19.62
C SER A 156 10.06 8.34 -18.32
N ALA A 157 9.05 9.21 -18.33
CA ALA A 157 8.14 9.41 -17.21
C ALA A 157 7.34 8.12 -16.89
N ALA A 158 6.83 7.42 -17.90
CA ALA A 158 6.12 6.16 -17.73
C ALA A 158 7.00 5.09 -17.03
N ALA A 159 8.26 4.96 -17.47
CA ALA A 159 9.22 4.06 -16.84
C ALA A 159 9.51 4.43 -15.38
N ALA A 160 9.63 5.73 -15.08
CA ALA A 160 9.84 6.23 -13.72
C ALA A 160 8.66 5.89 -12.80
N PHE A 161 7.43 6.11 -13.26
CA PHE A 161 6.24 5.76 -12.50
C PHE A 161 6.12 4.25 -12.24
N ARG A 162 6.43 3.38 -13.22
CA ARG A 162 6.43 1.92 -13.00
C ARG A 162 7.47 1.47 -11.99
N THR A 163 8.64 2.09 -12.02
CA THR A 163 9.71 1.83 -11.05
C THR A 163 9.23 2.20 -9.65
N ALA A 164 8.68 3.42 -9.49
CA ALA A 164 8.11 3.86 -8.21
C ALA A 164 6.96 2.95 -7.74
N ALA A 165 6.05 2.53 -8.61
CA ALA A 165 4.98 1.61 -8.28
C ALA A 165 5.53 0.27 -7.73
N THR A 166 6.54 -0.29 -8.40
CA THR A 166 7.19 -1.55 -7.98
C THR A 166 7.86 -1.41 -6.62
N ASP A 167 8.56 -0.31 -6.40
CA ASP A 167 9.29 -0.04 -5.16
C ASP A 167 8.33 0.23 -3.99
N ILE A 168 7.26 0.98 -4.21
CA ILE A 168 6.20 1.23 -3.21
C ILE A 168 5.54 -0.10 -2.81
N ASN A 169 5.17 -0.94 -3.78
CA ASN A 169 4.57 -2.24 -3.48
C ASN A 169 5.52 -3.14 -2.68
N SER A 170 6.78 -3.20 -3.10
CA SER A 170 7.81 -3.98 -2.40
C SER A 170 8.03 -3.49 -0.97
N LEU A 171 8.03 -2.17 -0.75
CA LEU A 171 8.10 -1.57 0.59
C LEU A 171 6.87 -1.94 1.43
N GLY A 172 5.67 -1.71 0.90
CA GLY A 172 4.41 -2.01 1.58
C GLY A 172 4.31 -3.47 2.00
N THR A 173 4.60 -4.41 1.09
CA THR A 173 4.67 -5.84 1.41
C THR A 173 5.71 -6.15 2.49
N SER A 174 6.91 -5.59 2.39
CA SER A 174 7.98 -5.84 3.38
C SER A 174 7.60 -5.36 4.79
N LEU A 175 6.99 -4.18 4.91
CA LEU A 175 6.54 -3.65 6.20
C LEU A 175 5.33 -4.42 6.73
N HIS A 176 4.41 -4.84 5.85
CA HIS A 176 3.27 -5.67 6.23
C HIS A 176 3.70 -7.01 6.84
N LEU A 177 4.73 -7.64 6.27
CA LEU A 177 5.29 -8.88 6.84
C LEU A 177 5.87 -8.68 8.25
N GLN A 178 6.40 -7.49 8.56
CA GLN A 178 6.85 -7.18 9.93
C GLN A 178 5.67 -7.04 10.89
N VAL A 179 4.58 -6.41 10.45
CA VAL A 179 3.36 -6.30 11.25
C VAL A 179 2.77 -7.69 11.51
N GLN A 180 2.65 -8.52 10.46
CA GLN A 180 2.17 -9.90 10.56
C GLN A 180 3.01 -10.73 11.54
N ALA A 181 4.35 -10.64 11.47
CA ALA A 181 5.23 -11.38 12.37
C ALA A 181 4.97 -11.08 13.86
N ILE A 182 4.51 -9.88 14.20
CA ILE A 182 4.15 -9.50 15.56
C ILE A 182 2.72 -9.92 15.89
N THR A 183 1.77 -9.74 14.96
CA THR A 183 0.34 -9.97 15.20
C THR A 183 -0.05 -11.44 15.18
N ASP A 184 0.64 -12.29 14.42
CA ASP A 184 0.27 -13.71 14.28
C ASP A 184 0.46 -14.50 15.58
N VAL A 185 1.33 -14.03 16.46
CA VAL A 185 1.64 -14.65 17.75
C VAL A 185 1.05 -13.89 18.94
N ASN A 186 0.31 -12.80 18.69
CA ASN A 186 -0.20 -11.90 19.73
C ASN A 186 -1.59 -11.34 19.42
N SER A 187 -2.51 -11.46 20.37
CA SER A 187 -3.89 -11.00 20.20
C SER A 187 -4.33 -9.95 21.23
N SER A 188 -3.38 -9.20 21.81
CA SER A 188 -3.71 -8.12 22.75
C SER A 188 -4.29 -6.90 22.04
N GLY A 189 -5.09 -6.10 22.75
CA GLY A 189 -5.75 -4.92 22.19
C GLY A 189 -4.79 -3.93 21.51
N ALA A 190 -3.60 -3.73 22.08
CA ALA A 190 -2.57 -2.86 21.50
C ALA A 190 -2.02 -3.38 20.14
N ILE A 191 -1.85 -4.70 20.02
CA ILE A 191 -1.34 -5.33 18.79
C ILE A 191 -2.42 -5.36 17.69
N ILE A 192 -3.68 -5.56 18.06
CA ILE A 192 -4.82 -5.41 17.13
C ILE A 192 -4.91 -3.96 16.63
N ALA A 193 -4.77 -2.97 17.51
CA ALA A 193 -4.77 -1.56 17.13
C ALA A 193 -3.61 -1.21 16.18
N MET A 194 -2.43 -1.78 16.39
CA MET A 194 -1.28 -1.64 15.48
C MET A 194 -1.56 -2.25 14.10
N SER A 195 -2.15 -3.45 14.06
CA SER A 195 -2.57 -4.08 12.79
C SER A 195 -3.60 -3.24 12.05
N GLY A 196 -4.64 -2.77 12.75
CA GLY A 196 -5.67 -1.90 12.17
C GLY A 196 -5.12 -0.54 11.73
N PHE A 197 -4.15 0.02 12.46
CA PHE A 197 -3.43 1.22 12.04
C PHE A 197 -2.64 0.96 10.75
N TRP A 198 -1.87 -0.13 10.67
CA TRP A 198 -1.11 -0.48 9.47
C TRP A 198 -2.02 -0.74 8.27
N GLY A 199 -3.17 -1.39 8.47
CA GLY A 199 -4.18 -1.60 7.42
C GLY A 199 -4.69 -0.29 6.81
N ARG A 200 -4.66 0.82 7.55
CA ARG A 200 -4.98 2.17 7.03
C ARG A 200 -3.83 2.83 6.28
N ILE A 201 -2.60 2.31 6.36
CA ILE A 201 -1.43 2.80 5.61
C ILE A 201 -1.24 1.97 4.33
N TRP A 202 -1.37 0.65 4.44
CA TRP A 202 -1.14 -0.30 3.37
C TRP A 202 -2.00 -1.56 3.52
N HIS A 203 -2.55 -2.00 2.39
CA HIS A 203 -3.11 -3.33 2.21
C HIS A 203 -2.87 -3.82 0.77
N THR A 204 -2.72 -5.14 0.61
CA THR A 204 -2.38 -5.77 -0.66
C THR A 204 -3.55 -5.90 -1.65
N ALA A 205 -4.80 -5.81 -1.18
CA ALA A 205 -5.99 -6.24 -1.92
C ALA A 205 -7.10 -5.19 -2.08
N ASP A 206 -6.80 -3.90 -2.04
CA ASP A 206 -7.83 -2.87 -2.21
C ASP A 206 -7.31 -1.67 -3.03
N PRO A 207 -7.89 -1.36 -4.21
CA PRO A 207 -7.54 -0.20 -5.03
C PRO A 207 -8.30 1.10 -4.65
N GLY A 208 -9.07 1.13 -3.56
CA GLY A 208 -9.93 2.25 -3.17
C GLY A 208 -10.10 2.54 -1.66
N GLY A 209 -9.50 1.74 -0.77
CA GLY A 209 -9.59 1.88 0.69
C GLY A 209 -8.79 3.01 1.33
N MET A 210 -8.39 4.01 0.54
CA MET A 210 -7.77 5.26 1.02
C MET A 210 -6.43 5.09 1.75
N ALA A 211 -5.90 3.87 1.83
CA ALA A 211 -4.55 3.63 2.30
C ALA A 211 -3.55 4.36 1.40
N PRO A 212 -2.76 5.31 1.92
CA PRO A 212 -1.95 6.23 1.11
C PRO A 212 -0.90 5.51 0.28
N LEU A 213 -0.25 4.43 0.78
CA LEU A 213 0.73 3.69 0.00
C LEU A 213 0.09 2.88 -1.13
N SER A 214 -1.03 2.21 -0.86
CA SER A 214 -1.76 1.44 -1.86
C SER A 214 -2.31 2.36 -2.96
N THR A 215 -2.84 3.51 -2.56
CA THR A 215 -3.33 4.55 -3.48
C THR A 215 -2.20 5.15 -4.31
N ALA A 216 -1.04 5.45 -3.71
CA ALA A 216 0.13 5.94 -4.44
C ALA A 216 0.65 4.92 -5.46
N HIS A 217 0.69 3.63 -5.10
CA HIS A 217 1.05 2.54 -6.03
C HIS A 217 0.12 2.48 -7.25
N LEU A 218 -1.20 2.55 -7.01
CA LEU A 218 -2.20 2.56 -8.07
C LEU A 218 -2.05 3.79 -8.97
N ALA A 219 -1.90 4.97 -8.38
CA ALA A 219 -1.72 6.22 -9.12
C ALA A 219 -0.49 6.18 -10.01
N CYS A 220 0.66 5.70 -9.51
CA CYS A 220 1.85 5.49 -10.32
C CYS A 220 1.58 4.55 -11.51
N THR A 221 0.86 3.45 -11.30
CA THR A 221 0.54 2.50 -12.37
C THR A 221 -0.32 3.14 -13.47
N ARG A 222 -1.35 3.92 -13.09
CA ARG A 222 -2.22 4.62 -14.04
C ARG A 222 -1.49 5.77 -14.75
N LEU A 223 -0.71 6.57 -14.02
CA LEU A 223 0.10 7.65 -14.59
C LEU A 223 1.11 7.11 -15.60
N ALA A 224 1.69 5.94 -15.36
CA ALA A 224 2.54 5.26 -16.34
C ALA A 224 1.76 4.86 -17.62
N SER A 225 0.54 4.34 -17.47
CA SER A 225 -0.32 3.95 -18.59
C SER A 225 -0.61 5.14 -19.50
N VAL A 226 -1.10 6.25 -18.94
CA VAL A 226 -1.44 7.44 -19.75
C VAL A 226 -0.23 8.10 -20.39
N CYS A 227 0.94 8.10 -19.74
CA CYS A 227 2.16 8.60 -20.37
C CYS A 227 2.54 7.79 -21.62
N ASP A 228 2.47 6.45 -21.55
CA ASP A 228 2.78 5.59 -22.69
C ASP A 228 1.71 5.66 -23.79
N ALA A 229 0.44 5.70 -23.40
CA ALA A 229 -0.66 5.88 -24.33
C ALA A 229 -0.53 7.21 -25.08
N PHE A 230 -0.12 8.29 -24.40
CA PHE A 230 0.09 9.58 -25.06
C PHE A 230 1.31 9.60 -25.97
N ALA A 231 2.41 8.99 -25.54
CA ALA A 231 3.57 8.82 -26.41
C ALA A 231 3.20 8.04 -27.67
N HIS A 232 2.39 6.99 -27.54
CA HIS A 232 1.93 6.18 -28.66
C HIS A 232 0.99 6.94 -29.60
N ALA A 233 0.05 7.72 -29.05
CA ALA A 233 -0.85 8.55 -29.83
C ALA A 233 -0.10 9.62 -30.64
N ILE A 234 0.93 10.24 -30.06
CA ILE A 234 1.77 11.21 -30.77
C ILE A 234 2.57 10.52 -31.88
N ASP A 235 3.15 9.33 -31.66
CA ASP A 235 3.85 8.58 -32.72
C ASP A 235 2.92 8.21 -33.89
N GLN A 236 1.69 7.78 -33.59
CA GLN A 236 0.69 7.49 -34.60
C GLN A 236 0.29 8.76 -35.36
N ALA A 237 0.07 9.86 -34.64
CA ALA A 237 -0.25 11.16 -35.22
C ALA A 237 0.88 11.66 -36.15
N HIS A 238 2.14 11.53 -35.75
CA HIS A 238 3.31 11.87 -36.58
C HIS A 238 3.36 11.02 -37.85
N SER A 239 3.18 9.70 -37.72
CA SER A 239 3.22 8.77 -38.85
C SER A 239 2.10 9.06 -39.86
N GLU A 240 0.88 9.28 -39.36
CA GLU A 240 -0.28 9.62 -40.19
C GLU A 240 -0.10 10.98 -40.87
N PHE A 241 0.41 11.97 -40.14
CA PHE A 241 0.70 13.28 -40.69
C PHE A 241 1.74 13.20 -41.83
N GLU A 242 2.87 12.52 -41.61
CA GLU A 242 3.92 12.32 -42.64
C GLU A 242 3.38 11.58 -43.87
N HIS A 243 2.54 10.57 -43.65
CA HIS A 243 1.88 9.85 -44.71
C HIS A 243 0.98 10.77 -45.53
N LYS A 244 0.13 11.58 -44.90
CA LYS A 244 -0.79 12.52 -45.57
C LYS A 244 -0.07 13.63 -46.32
N VAL A 245 1.01 14.18 -45.76
CA VAL A 245 1.88 15.13 -46.46
C VAL A 245 2.45 14.50 -47.73
N THR A 246 2.90 13.25 -47.64
CA THR A 246 3.47 12.50 -48.77
C THR A 246 2.40 12.21 -49.83
N GLU A 247 1.21 11.76 -49.44
CA GLU A 247 0.07 11.50 -50.34
C GLU A 247 -0.37 12.77 -51.08
N ALA A 248 -0.37 13.91 -50.39
CA ALA A 248 -0.68 15.20 -50.99
C ALA A 248 0.43 15.74 -51.93
N GLY A 249 1.57 15.05 -52.02
CA GLY A 249 2.69 15.44 -52.88
C GLY A 249 3.41 16.71 -52.40
N ILE A 250 3.35 17.01 -51.10
CA ILE A 250 4.00 18.20 -50.53
C ILE A 250 5.50 17.92 -50.41
N ALA A 251 6.31 18.55 -51.25
CA ALA A 251 7.77 18.47 -51.15
C ALA A 251 8.29 19.47 -50.10
N ILE A 252 8.91 18.96 -49.03
CA ILE A 252 9.56 19.79 -48.00
C ILE A 252 11.04 19.89 -48.34
N GLY A 253 11.45 21.01 -48.92
CA GLY A 253 12.86 21.32 -49.10
C GLY A 253 13.48 21.80 -47.79
N LEU A 254 14.45 21.05 -47.25
CA LEU A 254 15.36 21.50 -46.19
C LEU A 254 16.16 22.73 -46.68
N THR A 255 15.59 23.93 -46.55
CA THR A 255 16.31 25.18 -46.82
C THR A 255 16.21 26.09 -45.60
N THR A 256 17.17 25.93 -44.69
CA THR A 256 17.52 26.95 -43.71
C THR A 256 18.10 28.17 -44.42
N ALA A 257 17.37 29.29 -44.48
CA ALA A 257 17.97 30.62 -44.62
C ALA A 257 17.03 31.70 -44.07
N ILE A 258 17.56 32.49 -43.15
CA ILE A 258 16.93 33.62 -42.49
C ILE A 258 16.41 34.64 -43.53
N GLY A 259 15.14 35.01 -43.39
CA GLY A 259 14.60 36.31 -43.81
C GLY A 259 13.79 36.33 -45.11
N VAL A 260 12.47 36.33 -44.98
CA VAL A 260 11.54 37.35 -45.51
C VAL A 260 10.11 36.94 -45.14
N LEU A 261 9.37 37.89 -44.56
CA LEU A 261 7.94 37.84 -44.27
C LEU A 261 7.12 37.49 -45.53
N GLY A 262 6.28 36.45 -45.44
CA GLY A 262 4.98 36.42 -46.11
C GLY A 262 4.90 36.03 -47.59
N THR A 263 5.77 35.14 -48.11
CA THR A 263 5.54 34.56 -49.45
C THR A 263 4.76 33.24 -49.34
N VAL A 264 3.43 33.35 -49.47
CA VAL A 264 2.62 32.27 -50.03
C VAL A 264 3.24 31.88 -51.38
N PHE A 265 3.59 30.60 -51.50
CA PHE A 265 4.16 29.91 -52.65
C PHE A 265 3.81 30.57 -54.00
N THR A 266 4.79 31.19 -54.66
CA THR A 266 4.60 31.85 -55.96
C THR A 266 4.59 30.83 -57.10
N LEU A 267 3.43 30.69 -57.73
CA LEU A 267 3.20 29.98 -59.00
C LEU A 267 3.95 30.66 -60.16
N GLY A 268 4.74 29.88 -60.91
CA GLY A 268 4.98 30.13 -62.33
C GLY A 268 6.37 29.78 -62.87
N GLY A 269 6.51 28.59 -63.47
CA GLY A 269 7.48 28.39 -64.57
C GLY A 269 8.31 27.10 -64.54
N SER A 270 7.67 25.98 -64.87
CA SER A 270 8.23 24.75 -65.47
C SER A 270 9.23 23.90 -64.66
N ASP A 271 8.75 22.69 -64.34
CA ASP A 271 9.41 21.48 -63.83
C ASP A 271 9.54 21.39 -62.28
N ALA A 272 8.90 20.34 -61.72
CA ALA A 272 8.74 19.94 -60.31
C ALA A 272 7.66 20.69 -59.50
N GLY A 273 6.54 19.99 -59.24
CA GLY A 273 5.31 20.52 -58.67
C GLY A 273 5.39 20.86 -57.17
N ALA A 274 4.87 22.03 -56.82
CA ALA A 274 4.48 22.38 -55.46
C ALA A 274 2.96 22.59 -55.46
N VAL A 275 2.23 21.74 -54.74
CA VAL A 275 0.80 21.90 -54.48
C VAL A 275 0.66 22.88 -53.31
N ALA A 276 -0.08 23.96 -53.50
CA ALA A 276 -0.45 24.86 -52.41
C ALA A 276 -1.73 24.33 -51.76
N LEU A 277 -1.64 23.86 -50.51
CA LEU A 277 -2.81 23.52 -49.69
C LEU A 277 -3.32 24.79 -49.00
N ASP A 278 -4.61 25.08 -49.12
CA ASP A 278 -5.24 26.10 -48.29
C ASP A 278 -5.56 25.56 -46.87
N ALA A 279 -5.98 26.45 -45.97
CA ALA A 279 -6.25 26.07 -44.58
C ALA A 279 -7.44 25.13 -44.41
N GLY A 280 -8.42 25.17 -45.32
CA GLY A 280 -9.59 24.28 -45.31
C GLY A 280 -9.24 22.89 -45.83
N GLU A 281 -8.51 22.82 -46.93
CA GLU A 281 -7.99 21.57 -47.49
C GLU A 281 -7.03 20.86 -46.54
N ALA A 282 -6.11 21.61 -45.90
CA ALA A 282 -5.23 21.06 -44.87
C ALA A 282 -6.01 20.55 -43.65
N ALA A 283 -7.07 21.26 -43.20
CA ALA A 283 -7.88 20.80 -42.08
C ALA A 283 -8.62 19.49 -42.40
N VAL A 284 -9.14 19.33 -43.62
CA VAL A 284 -9.77 18.07 -44.05
C VAL A 284 -8.73 16.96 -44.19
N LEU A 285 -7.55 17.28 -44.72
CA LEU A 285 -6.46 16.33 -44.91
C LEU A 285 -5.93 15.76 -43.59
N PHE A 286 -5.82 16.60 -42.56
CA PHE A 286 -5.26 16.23 -41.25
C PHE A 286 -6.31 15.92 -40.17
N ALA A 287 -7.58 15.78 -40.54
CA ALA A 287 -8.63 15.39 -39.59
C ALA A 287 -8.40 14.01 -38.93
N SER A 288 -7.66 13.10 -39.60
CA SER A 288 -7.29 11.79 -39.03
C SER A 288 -6.29 11.93 -37.87
N VAL A 289 -5.37 12.88 -37.94
CA VAL A 289 -4.40 13.20 -36.88
C VAL A 289 -5.14 13.64 -35.62
N ASP A 290 -6.10 14.55 -35.77
CA ASP A 290 -6.94 15.01 -34.67
C ASP A 290 -7.74 13.85 -34.05
N GLY A 291 -8.29 12.95 -34.88
CA GLY A 291 -9.04 11.78 -34.41
C GLY A 291 -8.22 10.79 -33.57
N ILE A 292 -6.95 10.58 -33.91
CA ILE A 292 -6.03 9.72 -33.14
C ILE A 292 -5.81 10.31 -31.73
N LEU A 293 -5.53 11.61 -31.66
CA LEU A 293 -5.23 12.28 -30.39
C LEU A 293 -6.50 12.46 -29.54
N ASP A 294 -7.65 12.74 -30.15
CA ASP A 294 -8.94 12.79 -29.46
C ASP A 294 -9.31 11.44 -28.84
N ALA A 295 -9.07 10.33 -29.55
CA ALA A 295 -9.30 8.99 -29.02
C ALA A 295 -8.43 8.71 -27.79
N ALA A 296 -7.14 9.06 -27.84
CA ALA A 296 -6.24 8.90 -26.70
C ALA A 296 -6.68 9.74 -25.50
N MET A 297 -7.13 10.98 -25.72
CA MET A 297 -7.68 11.83 -24.66
C MET A 297 -8.97 11.25 -24.05
N ALA A 298 -9.80 10.56 -24.84
CA ALA A 298 -10.98 9.87 -24.35
C ALA A 298 -10.61 8.64 -23.50
N ASP A 299 -9.59 7.89 -23.91
CA ASP A 299 -9.08 6.75 -23.14
C ASP A 299 -8.54 7.20 -21.77
N TYR A 300 -7.86 8.36 -21.67
CA TYR A 300 -7.42 8.90 -20.37
C TYR A 300 -8.55 9.25 -19.43
N ALA A 301 -9.65 9.78 -19.99
CA ALA A 301 -10.85 10.06 -19.20
C ALA A 301 -11.45 8.75 -18.67
N ALA A 302 -11.44 7.68 -19.45
CA ALA A 302 -11.90 6.35 -19.04
C ALA A 302 -10.97 5.69 -17.99
N GLU A 303 -9.67 5.94 -18.04
CA GLU A 303 -8.72 5.48 -16.99
C GLU A 303 -8.89 6.21 -15.64
N GLY A 304 -9.71 7.26 -15.59
CA GLY A 304 -10.05 7.95 -14.35
C GLY A 304 -8.92 8.82 -13.77
N ILE A 305 -8.00 9.32 -14.60
CA ILE A 305 -6.89 10.18 -14.13
C ILE A 305 -7.42 11.45 -13.44
N ALA A 306 -8.53 12.00 -13.92
CA ALA A 306 -9.16 13.16 -13.29
C ALA A 306 -9.66 12.87 -11.87
N GLU A 307 -9.95 11.61 -11.54
CA GLU A 307 -10.40 11.19 -10.21
C GLU A 307 -9.21 10.94 -9.27
N LEU A 308 -8.02 10.68 -9.81
CA LEU A 308 -6.82 10.41 -9.01
C LEU A 308 -6.50 11.57 -8.07
N GLU A 309 -6.65 12.83 -8.49
CA GLU A 309 -6.42 13.98 -7.62
C GLU A 309 -7.26 13.87 -6.34
N THR A 310 -8.56 13.62 -6.48
CA THR A 310 -9.49 13.47 -5.36
C THR A 310 -9.11 12.27 -4.51
N VAL A 311 -8.93 11.09 -5.11
CA VAL A 311 -8.62 9.85 -4.37
C VAL A 311 -7.30 9.99 -3.60
N LEU A 312 -6.27 10.59 -4.20
CA LEU A 312 -4.98 10.82 -3.56
C LEU A 312 -5.05 11.86 -2.44
N ALA A 313 -5.80 12.95 -2.63
CA ALA A 313 -6.00 13.95 -1.59
C ALA A 313 -6.75 13.35 -0.39
N SER A 314 -7.82 12.61 -0.66
CA SER A 314 -8.61 11.90 0.32
C SER A 314 -7.75 10.87 1.09
N ALA A 315 -6.92 10.09 0.40
CA ALA A 315 -5.97 9.17 1.04
C ALA A 315 -4.89 9.87 1.89
N ALA A 316 -4.45 11.07 1.49
CA ALA A 316 -3.50 11.87 2.27
C ALA A 316 -4.13 12.45 3.55
N GLU A 317 -5.43 12.77 3.51
CA GLU A 317 -6.18 13.28 4.67
C GLU A 317 -6.56 12.19 5.67
N GLU A 318 -6.77 10.95 5.21
CA GLU A 318 -7.11 9.83 6.09
C GLU A 318 -5.91 9.21 6.82
N VAL A 319 -4.70 9.74 6.60
CA VAL A 319 -3.50 9.28 7.30
C VAL A 319 -3.68 9.44 8.81
N PRO A 320 -3.63 8.34 9.58
CA PRO A 320 -3.79 8.41 11.02
C PRO A 320 -2.62 9.10 11.70
N GLU A 321 -2.91 10.07 12.57
CA GLU A 321 -1.93 10.58 13.52
C GLU A 321 -1.75 9.61 14.68
N VAL A 322 -0.50 9.25 14.99
CA VAL A 322 -0.18 8.39 16.13
C VAL A 322 -0.05 9.23 17.40
N GLU A 323 -1.08 9.24 18.24
CA GLU A 323 -0.95 9.71 19.63
C GLU A 323 -0.52 8.56 20.54
N ALA A 324 0.77 8.30 20.60
CA ALA A 324 1.31 7.33 21.55
C ALA A 324 1.52 8.02 22.91
N VAL A 325 0.71 7.64 23.90
CA VAL A 325 0.77 8.19 25.27
C VAL A 325 1.91 7.52 26.06
N ASP A 326 2.73 8.32 26.73
CA ASP A 326 3.71 7.80 27.70
C ASP A 326 2.97 7.20 28.89
N ALA A 327 3.42 6.03 29.36
CA ALA A 327 2.92 5.50 30.61
C ALA A 327 3.25 6.47 31.76
N GLU A 328 2.24 7.10 32.37
CA GLU A 328 2.39 7.88 33.59
C GLU A 328 2.72 6.92 34.75
N THR A 329 4.01 6.71 34.97
CA THR A 329 4.48 5.89 36.10
C THR A 329 4.51 6.68 37.41
N THR A 330 4.29 8.00 37.38
CA THR A 330 4.41 8.89 38.54
C THR A 330 3.43 8.52 39.64
N GLU A 331 2.15 8.32 39.31
CA GLU A 331 1.13 7.94 40.30
C GLU A 331 1.39 6.54 40.89
N VAL A 332 1.85 5.59 40.06
CA VAL A 332 2.20 4.24 40.49
C VAL A 332 3.43 4.26 41.40
N SER A 333 4.42 5.10 41.08
CA SER A 333 5.64 5.29 41.88
C SER A 333 5.28 5.87 43.26
N GLU A 334 4.47 6.92 43.28
CA GLU A 334 4.01 7.54 44.53
C GLU A 334 3.16 6.59 45.36
N ALA A 335 2.30 5.77 44.73
CA ALA A 335 1.49 4.77 45.43
C ALA A 335 2.36 3.64 46.00
N LEU A 336 3.35 3.17 45.25
CA LEU A 336 4.27 2.11 45.68
C LEU A 336 5.18 2.61 46.81
N ASP A 337 5.72 3.82 46.73
CA ASP A 337 6.52 4.44 47.78
C ASP A 337 5.70 4.63 49.07
N ARG A 338 4.43 5.01 48.92
CA ARG A 338 3.49 5.18 50.05
C ARG A 338 3.16 3.84 50.71
N GLU A 339 2.95 2.78 49.93
CA GLU A 339 2.72 1.42 50.44
C GLU A 339 3.99 0.80 51.07
N MET A 340 5.17 1.01 50.48
CA MET A 340 6.44 0.57 51.09
C MET A 340 6.72 1.29 52.40
N ALA A 341 6.52 2.62 52.47
CA ALA A 341 6.65 3.38 53.72
C ALA A 341 5.63 2.91 54.79
N ASN A 342 4.41 2.58 54.38
CA ASN A 342 3.40 2.00 55.28
C ASN A 342 3.80 0.60 55.76
N ALA A 343 4.35 -0.25 54.90
CA ALA A 343 4.82 -1.58 55.26
C ALA A 343 6.01 -1.53 56.22
N GLU A 344 6.96 -0.62 56.02
CA GLU A 344 8.09 -0.39 56.93
C GLU A 344 7.61 0.11 58.30
N SER A 345 6.60 0.99 58.34
CA SER A 345 6.00 1.46 59.59
C SER A 345 5.29 0.35 60.38
N ARG A 346 4.73 -0.65 59.68
CA ARG A 346 4.06 -1.82 60.29
C ARG A 346 5.05 -2.89 60.76
N GLY A 347 6.23 -2.99 60.13
CA GLY A 347 7.27 -3.96 60.48
C GLY A 347 8.16 -3.56 61.67
N GLY A 348 8.22 -2.27 62.02
CA GLY A 348 9.13 -1.73 63.05
C GLY A 348 8.70 -1.93 64.51
N GLY A 349 7.50 -2.45 64.78
CA GLY A 349 6.90 -2.51 66.12
C GLY A 349 6.79 -3.93 66.69
N GLY A 350 7.90 -4.67 66.81
CA GLY A 350 7.85 -6.08 67.21
C GLY A 350 9.03 -6.57 68.07
N SER A 351 9.55 -5.73 68.96
CA SER A 351 10.52 -6.15 69.97
C SER A 351 9.84 -6.45 71.31
N GLY A 352 9.79 -7.74 71.67
CA GLY A 352 9.79 -8.18 73.08
C GLY A 352 8.65 -9.13 73.47
N GLY A 353 8.96 -10.42 73.72
CA GLY A 353 7.97 -11.32 74.32
C GLY A 353 8.26 -12.83 74.41
N ASN A 354 9.43 -13.20 74.91
CA ASN A 354 9.70 -14.37 75.80
C ASN A 354 9.00 -15.74 75.60
N GLY A 355 9.82 -16.76 75.30
CA GLY A 355 9.96 -17.98 76.11
C GLY A 355 8.82 -19.01 76.20
N GLY A 356 8.92 -20.10 75.43
CA GLY A 356 8.22 -21.36 75.71
C GLY A 356 8.58 -22.48 74.72
N LYS A 357 9.13 -23.60 75.21
CA LYS A 357 9.46 -24.84 74.48
C LYS A 357 8.74 -26.00 75.19
N PRO A 358 8.62 -27.21 74.61
CA PRO A 358 7.94 -27.67 73.38
C PRO A 358 6.72 -28.58 73.72
N PRO A 359 6.12 -29.28 72.72
CA PRO A 359 6.12 -30.74 72.86
C PRO A 359 6.46 -31.50 71.58
N THR A 360 7.01 -32.68 71.82
CA THR A 360 7.34 -33.78 70.92
C THR A 360 6.12 -34.63 70.57
N GLY A 361 6.02 -35.07 69.32
CA GLY A 361 5.16 -36.14 68.82
C GLY A 361 5.18 -36.07 67.29
N GLY A 362 5.65 -37.06 66.51
CA GLY A 362 5.46 -38.50 66.65
C GLY A 362 4.25 -38.89 65.80
N GLY A 363 4.47 -39.31 64.55
CA GLY A 363 3.41 -39.78 63.64
C GLY A 363 3.94 -40.09 62.25
N ASP A 364 3.87 -41.38 61.90
CA ASP A 364 4.44 -42.11 60.77
C ASP A 364 4.00 -41.68 59.35
N PRO A 365 4.76 -42.06 58.29
CA PRO A 365 4.39 -41.90 56.87
C PRO A 365 3.49 -43.06 56.41
N PRO A 366 2.60 -42.88 55.41
CA PRO A 366 2.76 -43.61 54.12
C PRO A 366 1.97 -42.98 52.94
N PRO A 367 1.87 -43.62 51.75
CA PRO A 367 2.75 -44.57 51.06
C PRO A 367 3.16 -44.10 49.63
N GLU A 368 4.13 -44.81 49.05
CA GLU A 368 4.41 -44.81 47.60
C GLU A 368 3.37 -45.63 46.81
N ASP A 369 2.99 -45.06 45.65
CA ASP A 369 2.48 -45.58 44.36
C ASP A 369 1.45 -46.73 44.25
N PRO A 370 0.62 -46.66 43.18
CA PRO A 370 0.89 -47.59 42.09
C PRO A 370 0.87 -46.97 40.68
N ALA A 371 1.73 -47.55 39.84
CA ALA A 371 1.75 -47.41 38.40
C ALA A 371 0.38 -47.63 37.74
N GLY A 372 0.04 -46.74 36.80
CA GLY A 372 -1.05 -46.90 35.86
C GLY A 372 -0.54 -46.59 34.45
N ASP A 373 -0.31 -47.67 33.69
CA ASP A 373 -0.09 -47.71 32.25
C ASP A 373 -1.40 -47.29 31.55
N GLY A 374 -1.35 -46.37 30.58
CA GLY A 374 -2.56 -45.90 29.90
C GLY A 374 -2.35 -44.74 28.93
N ASP A 375 -2.03 -45.10 27.69
CA ASP A 375 -2.34 -44.44 26.42
C ASP A 375 -2.19 -42.91 26.30
N SER A 376 -1.20 -42.52 25.49
CA SER A 376 -0.98 -41.16 25.01
C SER A 376 -2.12 -40.75 24.06
N THR A 377 -2.99 -39.86 24.53
CA THR A 377 -3.71 -38.93 23.66
C THR A 377 -3.46 -37.51 24.15
N ASP A 378 -2.69 -36.76 23.37
CA ASP A 378 -2.36 -35.36 23.56
C ASP A 378 -3.65 -34.49 23.63
N PRO A 379 -3.86 -33.65 24.66
CA PRO A 379 -5.04 -32.78 24.77
C PRO A 379 -4.98 -31.50 23.92
N ARG A 380 -4.04 -31.36 22.96
CA ARG A 380 -3.84 -30.10 22.21
C ARG A 380 -4.08 -30.15 20.70
N ASP A 381 -4.76 -31.16 20.16
CA ASP A 381 -5.25 -31.11 18.77
C ASP A 381 -6.69 -30.56 18.71
N VAL A 382 -6.83 -29.26 18.98
CA VAL A 382 -8.11 -28.52 18.88
C VAL A 382 -8.38 -27.98 17.46
N HIS A 383 -7.47 -28.20 16.52
CA HIS A 383 -7.66 -27.90 15.10
C HIS A 383 -7.37 -29.16 14.28
N GLY A 384 -8.38 -30.03 14.20
CA GLY A 384 -8.34 -31.35 13.58
C GLY A 384 -7.70 -31.40 12.18
N SER A 385 -6.38 -31.51 12.18
CA SER A 385 -5.51 -31.63 11.00
C SER A 385 -5.71 -32.94 10.23
N ASN A 386 -6.51 -33.86 10.76
CA ASN A 386 -6.83 -35.16 10.15
C ASN A 386 -8.29 -35.32 9.68
N ARG A 387 -9.04 -34.23 9.49
CA ARG A 387 -10.37 -34.26 8.85
C ARG A 387 -10.39 -33.68 7.43
N LEU A 388 -9.33 -33.88 6.65
CA LEU A 388 -9.43 -33.71 5.19
C LEU A 388 -10.51 -34.68 4.68
N GLY A 389 -11.66 -34.13 4.31
CA GLY A 389 -12.81 -34.90 3.82
C GLY A 389 -12.38 -35.82 2.70
N ARG A 390 -12.43 -37.14 2.93
CA ARG A 390 -12.06 -38.13 1.93
C ARG A 390 -12.91 -37.92 0.67
N GLY A 391 -12.28 -37.43 -0.39
CA GLY A 391 -12.83 -37.45 -1.74
C GLY A 391 -13.37 -36.12 -2.29
N VAL A 392 -12.95 -34.97 -1.75
CA VAL A 392 -13.00 -33.69 -2.49
C VAL A 392 -11.61 -33.47 -3.10
N ASP A 393 -11.57 -33.22 -4.41
CA ASP A 393 -10.35 -32.81 -5.09
C ASP A 393 -10.15 -31.30 -4.87
N VAL A 394 -9.42 -30.97 -3.80
CA VAL A 394 -9.26 -29.59 -3.32
C VAL A 394 -8.63 -28.69 -4.38
N ASP A 395 -7.66 -29.20 -5.14
CA ASP A 395 -6.98 -28.42 -6.18
C ASP A 395 -7.91 -28.15 -7.35
N LYS A 396 -8.71 -29.15 -7.75
CA LYS A 396 -9.73 -28.98 -8.79
C LYS A 396 -10.80 -27.96 -8.40
N VAL A 397 -11.35 -28.05 -7.18
CA VAL A 397 -12.35 -27.06 -6.71
C VAL A 397 -11.73 -25.66 -6.66
N TRP A 398 -10.48 -25.55 -6.25
CA TRP A 398 -9.80 -24.26 -6.17
C TRP A 398 -9.58 -23.61 -7.54
N GLN A 399 -9.20 -24.42 -8.52
CA GLN A 399 -8.92 -23.98 -9.89
C GLN A 399 -10.20 -23.66 -10.66
N ASP A 400 -11.21 -24.54 -10.59
CA ASP A 400 -12.38 -24.50 -11.47
C ASP A 400 -13.65 -23.94 -10.79
N GLY A 401 -13.65 -23.77 -9.47
CA GLY A 401 -14.83 -23.34 -8.73
C GLY A 401 -15.11 -21.83 -8.80
N ASP A 402 -16.38 -21.47 -8.65
CA ASP A 402 -16.84 -20.10 -8.48
C ASP A 402 -16.34 -19.55 -7.14
N LEU A 403 -15.83 -18.32 -7.15
CA LEU A 403 -15.24 -17.67 -5.98
C LEU A 403 -16.29 -16.82 -5.26
N TYR A 404 -16.32 -16.97 -3.94
CA TYR A 404 -17.09 -16.16 -3.01
C TYR A 404 -16.20 -15.78 -1.82
N ILE A 405 -16.64 -14.80 -1.03
CA ILE A 405 -15.92 -14.33 0.15
C ILE A 405 -16.83 -14.45 1.39
N GLN A 406 -16.30 -14.97 2.50
CA GLN A 406 -16.98 -14.97 3.80
C GLN A 406 -16.86 -13.62 4.51
N GLU A 407 -17.79 -13.33 5.43
CA GLU A 407 -17.75 -12.11 6.27
C GLU A 407 -16.41 -11.93 7.03
N ASP A 408 -15.70 -13.01 7.31
CA ASP A 408 -14.39 -13.02 7.98
C ASP A 408 -13.19 -12.92 7.01
N GLY A 409 -13.44 -12.71 5.72
CA GLY A 409 -12.42 -12.57 4.68
C GLY A 409 -11.90 -13.89 4.12
N GLN A 410 -12.40 -15.05 4.58
CA GLN A 410 -12.00 -16.34 4.00
C GLN A 410 -12.55 -16.49 2.58
N LEU A 411 -11.72 -17.05 1.69
CA LEU A 411 -12.09 -17.31 0.30
C LEU A 411 -12.80 -18.66 0.21
N VAL A 412 -13.96 -18.68 -0.44
CA VAL A 412 -14.77 -19.86 -0.67
C VAL A 412 -14.82 -20.17 -2.15
N LYS A 413 -14.41 -21.37 -2.53
CA LYS A 413 -14.52 -21.91 -3.89
C LYS A 413 -15.59 -22.99 -3.92
N ILE A 414 -16.54 -22.87 -4.85
CA ILE A 414 -17.67 -23.80 -5.00
C ILE A 414 -17.64 -24.39 -6.40
N LEU A 415 -17.62 -25.72 -6.50
CA LEU A 415 -17.63 -26.43 -7.79
C LEU A 415 -18.79 -27.42 -7.84
N GLU A 416 -19.62 -27.35 -8.87
CA GLU A 416 -20.70 -28.33 -9.09
C GLU A 416 -20.10 -29.69 -9.49
N THR A 417 -20.45 -30.76 -8.77
CA THR A 417 -19.97 -32.13 -9.02
C THR A 417 -20.94 -32.97 -9.85
N GLY A 418 -22.07 -32.38 -10.24
CA GLY A 418 -23.19 -33.01 -10.95
C GLY A 418 -24.29 -33.50 -9.99
N ASN A 419 -25.49 -33.79 -10.52
CA ASN A 419 -26.69 -34.17 -9.75
C ASN A 419 -27.17 -33.12 -8.73
N GLY A 420 -26.89 -31.83 -8.96
CA GLY A 420 -27.28 -30.74 -8.05
C GLY A 420 -26.50 -30.72 -6.72
N LYS A 421 -25.28 -31.25 -6.74
CA LYS A 421 -24.35 -31.31 -5.61
C LYS A 421 -23.11 -30.47 -5.90
N TYR A 422 -22.49 -29.97 -4.82
CA TYR A 422 -21.38 -29.04 -4.88
C TYR A 422 -20.29 -29.47 -3.91
N ASP A 423 -19.03 -29.38 -4.33
CA ASP A 423 -17.89 -29.42 -3.43
C ASP A 423 -17.48 -27.99 -3.10
N VAL A 424 -17.25 -27.73 -1.81
CA VAL A 424 -16.90 -26.41 -1.29
C VAL A 424 -15.54 -26.49 -0.59
N VAL A 425 -14.64 -25.59 -0.97
CA VAL A 425 -13.33 -25.43 -0.34
C VAL A 425 -13.23 -24.02 0.20
N VAL A 426 -12.97 -23.89 1.49
CA VAL A 426 -12.69 -22.61 2.14
C VAL A 426 -11.22 -22.55 2.45
N ARG A 427 -10.55 -21.47 2.03
CA ARG A 427 -9.19 -21.17 2.45
C ARG A 427 -9.16 -19.83 3.15
N ASP A 428 -8.43 -19.83 4.25
CA ASP A 428 -7.99 -18.61 4.89
C ASP A 428 -6.63 -18.24 4.29
N MET A 429 -6.54 -17.06 3.69
CA MET A 429 -5.29 -16.58 3.09
C MET A 429 -4.22 -16.27 4.16
N SER A 430 -4.62 -16.16 5.43
CA SER A 430 -3.70 -16.06 6.57
C SER A 430 -3.19 -17.42 7.06
N ASN A 431 -3.75 -18.56 6.62
CA ASN A 431 -3.28 -19.88 7.03
C ASN A 431 -1.91 -20.19 6.38
N PRO A 432 -0.81 -20.27 7.16
CA PRO A 432 0.54 -20.43 6.63
C PRO A 432 0.78 -21.80 5.96
N SER A 433 -0.07 -22.80 6.25
CA SER A 433 0.00 -24.10 5.57
C SER A 433 -0.48 -24.04 4.12
N GLY A 434 -1.20 -22.98 3.73
CA GLY A 434 -1.87 -22.87 2.43
C GLY A 434 -3.01 -23.87 2.21
N GLY A 435 -3.27 -24.74 3.20
CA GLY A 435 -4.31 -25.75 3.17
C GLY A 435 -5.70 -25.17 3.43
N PRO A 436 -6.76 -25.87 3.00
CA PRO A 436 -8.12 -25.44 3.26
C PRO A 436 -8.46 -25.51 4.74
N THR A 437 -9.12 -24.46 5.25
CA THR A 437 -9.65 -24.43 6.62
C THR A 437 -10.92 -25.26 6.73
N THR A 438 -11.72 -25.31 5.67
CA THR A 438 -12.93 -26.14 5.59
C THR A 438 -13.05 -26.78 4.22
N VAL A 439 -13.44 -28.06 4.19
CA VAL A 439 -13.77 -28.79 2.97
C VAL A 439 -15.12 -29.47 3.16
N ILE A 440 -16.10 -29.14 2.33
CA ILE A 440 -17.45 -29.71 2.35
C ILE A 440 -17.67 -30.46 1.06
N LYS A 441 -17.96 -31.76 1.17
CA LYS A 441 -18.29 -32.62 0.04
C LYS A 441 -19.80 -32.70 -0.17
N ASP A 442 -20.24 -32.75 -1.43
CA ASP A 442 -21.63 -33.03 -1.82
C ASP A 442 -22.69 -32.13 -1.13
N ALA A 443 -22.33 -30.85 -0.93
CA ALA A 443 -23.22 -29.81 -0.44
C ALA A 443 -24.43 -29.70 -1.39
N THR A 444 -25.63 -29.57 -0.83
CA THR A 444 -26.86 -29.41 -1.63
C THR A 444 -26.98 -27.98 -2.14
N GLU A 445 -27.61 -27.78 -3.30
CA GLU A 445 -27.97 -26.44 -3.80
C GLU A 445 -28.66 -25.57 -2.74
N ARG A 446 -29.60 -26.14 -1.96
CA ARG A 446 -30.27 -25.42 -0.86
C ARG A 446 -29.30 -24.89 0.20
N TYR A 447 -28.21 -25.61 0.46
CA TYR A 447 -27.18 -25.17 1.41
C TYR A 447 -26.42 -23.96 0.86
N ILE A 448 -26.00 -24.03 -0.41
CA ILE A 448 -25.31 -22.93 -1.10
C ILE A 448 -26.21 -21.69 -1.14
N GLN A 449 -27.45 -21.84 -1.61
CA GLN A 449 -28.42 -20.74 -1.69
C GLN A 449 -28.73 -20.12 -0.33
N ASN A 450 -28.79 -20.92 0.74
CA ASN A 450 -28.97 -20.39 2.08
C ASN A 450 -27.75 -19.59 2.57
N LYS A 451 -26.53 -19.94 2.14
CA LYS A 451 -25.34 -19.15 2.47
C LYS A 451 -25.33 -17.82 1.73
N LEU A 452 -25.62 -17.84 0.44
CA LEU A 452 -25.70 -16.64 -0.41
C LEU A 452 -26.85 -15.71 0.03
N ALA A 453 -28.06 -16.26 0.26
CA ALA A 453 -29.24 -15.47 0.62
C ALA A 453 -29.13 -14.79 2.00
N ASN A 454 -28.29 -15.32 2.89
CA ASN A 454 -28.04 -14.72 4.20
C ASN A 454 -26.80 -13.82 4.22
N GLY A 455 -26.15 -13.55 3.07
CA GLY A 455 -24.93 -12.74 3.00
C GLY A 455 -23.70 -13.37 3.64
N ILE A 456 -23.75 -14.67 3.95
CA ILE A 456 -22.61 -15.35 4.59
C ILE A 456 -21.49 -15.55 3.56
N TRP A 457 -21.85 -15.74 2.29
CA TRP A 457 -20.94 -15.81 1.14
C TRP A 457 -21.39 -14.76 0.12
N GLU A 458 -20.49 -13.86 -0.28
CA GLU A 458 -20.74 -12.79 -1.25
C GLU A 458 -19.94 -12.97 -2.54
#